data_AF-A0A6H1R3R4-F1
#
_entry.id   AF-A0A6H1R3R4-F1
#
_cell.length_a   1.000
_cell.length_b   1.000
_cell.length_c   1.000
_cell.angle_alpha   90.00
_cell.angle_beta   90.00
_cell.angle_gamma   90.00
#
_symmetry.space_group_name_H-M   'P 1'
#
loop_
_entity.id
_entity.type
_entity.pdbx_description
1 polymer ?
#
loop_
_entity_poly.entity_id
_entity_poly.type
_entity_poly.pdbx_seq_one_letter_code
_entity_poly.pdbx_strand_id
1 'polypeptide(L)' 'MIRLRLPRALVWDHNAHYHPWLLRQHEIHVAAAQILPGAQVRRRLFWRYALVWRKPFTRIPTT' A
#
# COMPACT_ATOMS: atom_id res chain seq x y z
N MET A 1 -23.48 29.59 -15.42
CA MET A 1 -22.78 28.30 -15.20
C MET A 1 -21.82 28.06 -16.36
N ILE A 2 -20.50 28.13 -16.14
CA ILE A 2 -19.50 27.86 -17.19
C ILE A 2 -18.97 26.44 -16.98
N ARG A 3 -19.15 25.55 -17.98
CA ARG A 3 -18.44 24.28 -18.05
C ARG A 3 -17.14 24.51 -18.82
N LEU A 4 -16.00 24.49 -18.12
CA LEU A 4 -14.69 24.38 -18.76
C LEU A 4 -14.50 22.95 -19.26
N ARG A 5 -14.57 22.75 -20.57
CA ARG A 5 -14.17 21.50 -21.22
C ARG A 5 -12.68 21.59 -21.51
N LEU A 6 -11.86 21.14 -20.56
CA LEU A 6 -10.41 21.08 -20.75
C LEU A 6 -10.06 20.01 -21.81
N PRO A 7 -9.17 20.31 -22.76
CA PRO A 7 -8.59 19.32 -23.66
C PRO A 7 -7.98 18.16 -22.84
N ARG A 8 -8.06 16.91 -23.32
CA ARG A 8 -7.50 15.74 -22.61
C ARG A 8 -6.03 15.91 -22.21
N ALA A 9 -5.25 16.64 -23.00
CA ALA A 9 -3.85 16.94 -22.72
C ALA A 9 -3.62 17.84 -21.48
N LEU A 10 -4.65 18.58 -21.03
CA LEU A 10 -4.62 19.44 -19.84
C LEU A 10 -5.20 18.75 -18.59
N VAL A 11 -5.76 17.53 -18.73
CA VAL A 11 -6.19 16.73 -17.58
C VAL A 11 -4.97 15.97 -17.09
N TRP A 12 -4.20 16.58 -16.19
CA TRP A 12 -3.09 15.89 -15.56
C TRP A 12 -3.63 14.73 -14.71
N ASP A 13 -3.38 13.50 -15.17
CA ASP A 13 -3.64 12.31 -14.39
C ASP A 13 -2.51 12.12 -13.37
N HIS A 14 -2.73 12.70 -12.19
CA HIS A 14 -1.84 12.61 -11.04
C HIS A 14 -1.47 11.15 -10.72
N ASN A 15 -2.42 10.23 -10.84
CA ASN A 15 -2.17 8.82 -10.53
C ASN A 15 -1.32 8.15 -11.60
N ALA A 16 -1.53 8.45 -12.89
CA ALA A 16 -0.72 7.93 -13.98
C ALA A 16 0.75 8.41 -13.89
N HIS A 17 0.96 9.67 -13.53
CA HIS A 17 2.30 10.25 -13.38
C HIS A 17 3.11 9.56 -12.27
N TYR A 18 2.48 9.30 -11.11
CA TYR A 18 3.14 8.62 -10.00
C TYR A 18 3.02 7.11 -10.03
N HIS A 19 2.22 6.52 -10.94
CA HIS A 19 1.89 5.09 -10.98
C HIS A 19 3.12 4.17 -10.86
N PRO A 20 4.24 4.43 -11.56
CA PRO A 20 5.44 3.58 -11.45
C PRO A 20 6.08 3.60 -10.05
N TRP A 21 6.12 4.78 -9.42
CA TRP A 21 6.64 4.95 -8.06
C TRP A 21 5.68 4.39 -7.02
N LEU A 22 4.40 4.60 -7.25
CA LEU A 22 3.28 4.08 -6.46
C LEU A 22 3.29 2.54 -6.43
N LEU A 23 3.44 1.87 -7.58
CA LEU A 23 3.48 0.40 -7.61
C LEU A 23 4.74 -0.19 -6.97
N ARG A 24 5.80 0.62 -6.80
CA ARG A 24 7.01 0.19 -6.11
C ARG A 24 6.78 0.22 -4.60
N GLN A 25 6.66 -0.96 -4.01
CA GLN A 25 6.29 -1.14 -2.60
C GLN A 25 7.34 -1.93 -1.80
N HIS A 26 8.47 -2.24 -2.44
CA HIS A 26 9.44 -3.21 -1.94
C HIS A 26 9.94 -2.88 -0.53
N GLU A 27 10.32 -1.63 -0.28
CA GLU A 27 10.88 -1.19 1.01
C GLU A 27 9.89 -1.42 2.17
N ILE A 28 8.60 -1.15 1.95
CA ILE A 28 7.56 -1.34 2.97
C ILE A 28 7.37 -2.84 3.26
N HIS A 29 7.37 -3.67 2.22
CA HIS A 29 7.26 -5.12 2.40
C HIS A 29 8.48 -5.71 3.14
N VAL A 30 9.69 -5.24 2.83
CA VAL A 30 10.92 -5.67 3.51
C VAL A 30 10.88 -5.26 4.98
N ALA A 31 10.57 -4.01 5.29
CA ALA A 31 10.48 -3.53 6.67
C ALA A 31 9.42 -4.30 7.47
N ALA A 32 8.24 -4.54 6.89
CA ALA A 32 7.18 -5.31 7.55
C ALA A 32 7.60 -6.75 7.85
N ALA A 33 8.29 -7.42 6.92
CA ALA A 33 8.77 -8.79 7.13
C ALA A 33 9.84 -8.89 8.22
N GLN A 34 10.68 -7.86 8.39
CA GLN A 34 11.70 -7.80 9.44
C GLN A 34 11.10 -7.59 10.82
N ILE A 35 10.10 -6.70 10.95
CA ILE A 35 9.51 -6.34 12.24
C ILE A 35 8.42 -7.34 12.66
N LEU A 36 7.59 -7.78 11.71
CA LEU A 36 6.44 -8.66 11.95
C LEU A 36 6.45 -9.82 10.94
N PRO A 37 7.25 -10.88 11.19
CA PRO A 37 7.29 -12.04 10.32
C PRO A 37 5.89 -12.62 10.09
N GLY A 38 5.54 -12.84 8.82
CA GLY A 38 4.23 -13.33 8.40
C GLY A 38 3.12 -12.26 8.29
N ALA A 39 3.42 -10.98 8.54
CA ALA A 39 2.46 -9.91 8.30
C ALA A 39 2.16 -9.72 6.80
N GLN A 40 0.88 -9.46 6.50
CA GLN A 40 0.40 -9.18 5.15
C GLN A 40 0.23 -7.66 4.98
N VAL A 41 1.00 -7.07 4.07
CA VAL A 41 0.89 -5.65 3.71
C VAL A 41 0.04 -5.50 2.45
N ARG A 42 -0.90 -4.56 2.47
CA ARG A 42 -1.72 -4.19 1.31
C ARG A 42 -1.81 -2.68 1.17
N ARG A 43 -1.60 -2.20 -0.05
CA ARG A 43 -1.82 -0.79 -0.38
C ARG A 43 -3.29 -0.46 -0.55
N ARG A 44 -3.69 0.74 -0.11
CA ARG A 44 -5.02 1.33 -0.25
C ARG A 44 -4.90 2.66 -1.01
N LEU A 45 -6.04 3.29 -1.26
CA LEU A 45 -6.09 4.61 -1.92
C LEU A 45 -5.38 5.67 -1.07
N PHE A 46 -4.95 6.76 -1.72
CA PHE A 46 -4.35 7.94 -1.08
C PHE A 46 -3.14 7.62 -0.20
N TRP A 47 -2.19 6.83 -0.71
CA TRP A 47 -0.91 6.53 -0.03
C TRP A 47 -1.03 5.75 1.28
N ARG A 48 -2.21 5.16 1.55
CA ARG A 48 -2.46 4.41 2.78
C ARG A 48 -2.02 2.96 2.65
N TYR A 49 -1.53 2.39 3.74
CA TYR A 49 -1.23 0.96 3.87
C TYR A 49 -2.10 0.32 4.94
N ALA A 50 -2.48 -0.93 4.69
CA ALA A 50 -3.08 -1.81 5.67
C ALA A 50 -2.09 -2.95 5.97
N LEU A 51 -1.87 -3.21 7.25
CA LEU A 51 -1.04 -4.32 7.73
C LEU A 51 -1.89 -5.25 8.58
N VAL A 52 -1.94 -6.52 8.21
CA VAL A 52 -2.64 -7.56 8.96
C VAL A 52 -1.61 -8.57 9.44
N TRP A 53 -1.53 -8.74 10.76
CA TRP A 53 -0.64 -9.70 11.39
C TRP A 53 -1.45 -10.61 12.31
N ARG A 54 -1.13 -11.90 12.30
CA ARG A 54 -1.72 -12.88 13.22
C ARG A 54 -0.68 -13.16 14.30
N LYS A 55 -1.04 -12.90 15.55
CA LYS A 55 -0.19 -13.22 16.69
C LYS A 55 0.08 -14.74 16.70
N PRO A 56 1.35 -15.18 16.73
CA PRO A 56 1.65 -16.60 16.82
C PRO A 56 1.17 -17.13 18.17
N PHE A 57 0.58 -18.32 18.15
CA PHE A 57 0.24 -19.04 19.37
C PHE A 57 1.48 -19.79 19.85
N THR A 58 1.99 -19.41 21.02
CA THR A 58 3.03 -20.19 21.71
C THR A 58 2.35 -21.42 22.32
N ARG A 59 2.62 -22.60 21.78
CA ARG A 59 2.19 -23.84 22.42
C ARG A 59 2.99 -24.02 23.70
N ILE A 60 2.35 -23.87 24.85
CA ILE A 60 2.94 -24.24 26.13
C ILE A 60 3.00 -25.77 26.15
N PRO A 61 4.18 -26.39 26.32
CA PRO A 61 4.26 -27.83 26.48
C PRO A 61 3.56 -28.21 27.79
N THR A 62 2.52 -29.04 27.71
CA THR A 62 1.91 -29.71 28.85
C THR A 62 2.79 -30.89 29.26
N THR A 63 3.39 -30.80 30.45
CA THR A 63 3.97 -31.94 31.16
C THR A 63 2.95 -32.49 32.14
#